data_AF-A0A4Q5TGL4-F1
#
_entry.id   AF-A0A4Q5TGL4-F1
#
_cell.length_a   1.000
_cell.length_b   1.000
_cell.length_c   1.000
_cell.angle_alpha   90.00
_cell.angle_beta   90.00
_cell.angle_gamma   90.00
#
_symmetry.space_group_name_H-M   'P 1'
#
loop_
_entity.id
_entity.type
_entity.pdbx_description
1 polymer ?
#
loop_
_entity_poly.entity_id
_entity_poly.type
_entity_poly.pdbx_seq_one_letter_code
_entity_poly.pdbx_strand_id
1 'polypeptide(L)' 'MSKVIFDSGISLDGFFAGDNRGPQNPMGGVSADIHQWMFKQKAFWNYLGMDGGAEDGADGVLIRETIDRTGAF' A
#
# COMPACT_ATOMS: atom_id res chain seq x y z
N MET A 1 -7.61 -15.90 -19.05
CA MET A 1 -8.38 -16.03 -17.79
C MET A 1 -7.81 -15.06 -16.77
N SER A 2 -8.66 -14.31 -16.10
CA SER A 2 -8.27 -13.41 -15.00
C SER A 2 -7.67 -14.19 -13.82
N LYS A 3 -6.95 -13.51 -12.94
CA LYS A 3 -6.30 -14.09 -11.75
C LYS A 3 -6.98 -13.57 -10.47
N VAL A 4 -7.03 -14.43 -9.45
CA VAL A 4 -7.29 -14.01 -8.07
C VAL A 4 -5.93 -13.69 -7.47
N ILE A 5 -5.74 -12.46 -7.01
CA ILE A 5 -4.47 -11.95 -6.49
C ILE A 5 -4.71 -11.41 -5.08
N PHE A 6 -3.78 -11.68 -4.17
CA PHE A 6 -3.70 -11.05 -2.86
C PHE A 6 -2.40 -10.26 -2.78
N ASP A 7 -2.50 -8.97 -2.45
CA ASP A 7 -1.37 -8.04 -2.32
C ASP A 7 -1.61 -7.21 -1.05
N SER A 8 -0.69 -7.28 -0.10
CA SER A 8 -0.82 -6.59 1.19
C SER A 8 0.53 -6.44 1.88
N GLY A 9 0.74 -5.31 2.57
CA GLY A 9 1.88 -5.11 3.46
C GLY A 9 1.65 -5.81 4.80
N ILE A 10 2.64 -6.58 5.26
CA ILE A 10 2.58 -7.35 6.51
C ILE A 10 3.81 -7.05 7.37
N SER A 11 3.63 -7.05 8.69
CA SER A 11 4.74 -6.99 9.63
C SER A 11 5.55 -8.29 9.63
N LEU A 12 6.78 -8.24 10.15
CA LEU A 12 7.69 -9.40 10.19
C LEU A 12 7.15 -10.56 11.04
N ASP A 13 6.34 -10.24 12.05
CA ASP A 13 5.65 -11.18 12.93
C ASP A 13 4.30 -11.66 12.37
N GLY A 14 3.93 -11.26 11.14
CA GLY A 14 2.80 -11.84 10.41
C GLY A 14 1.45 -11.17 10.65
N PHE A 15 1.43 -9.89 11.04
CA PHE A 15 0.20 -9.13 11.29
C PHE A 15 0.00 -7.97 10.31
N PHE A 16 -1.25 -7.68 9.97
CA PHE A 16 -1.62 -6.55 9.09
C PHE A 16 -1.94 -5.25 9.83
N ALA A 17 -2.15 -5.35 11.16
CA ALA A 17 -2.53 -4.23 12.02
C ALA A 17 -1.99 -4.48 13.43
N GLY A 18 -1.74 -3.41 14.18
CA GLY A 18 -1.25 -3.49 15.55
C GLY A 18 -2.34 -3.90 16.55
N ASP A 19 -1.93 -4.20 17.78
CA ASP A 19 -2.82 -4.71 18.84
C ASP A 19 -3.90 -3.71 19.25
N ASN A 20 -3.65 -2.41 19.09
CA ASN A 20 -4.62 -1.35 19.41
C ASN A 20 -5.69 -1.16 18.32
N ARG A 21 -5.92 -2.18 17.49
CA ARG A 21 -6.87 -2.13 16.37
C ARG A 21 -8.32 -2.16 16.84
N GLY A 22 -9.16 -1.36 16.19
CA GLY A 22 -10.60 -1.27 16.45
C GLY A 22 -11.34 -0.43 15.40
N PRO A 23 -12.68 -0.30 15.48
CA PRO A 23 -13.45 0.42 14.46
C PRO A 23 -12.99 1.88 14.23
N GLN A 24 -12.48 2.55 15.27
CA GLN A 24 -11.95 3.91 15.20
C GLN A 24 -10.43 3.97 14.96
N ASN A 25 -9.74 2.82 14.98
CA ASN A 25 -8.30 2.70 14.75
C ASN A 25 -8.02 1.40 13.96
N PRO A 26 -8.43 1.30 12.69
CA PRO A 26 -8.44 0.02 11.98
C PRO A 26 -7.04 -0.60 11.83
N MET A 27 -6.01 0.23 11.72
CA MET A 27 -4.63 -0.21 11.52
C MET A 27 -3.85 -0.42 12.82
N GLY A 28 -4.45 -0.18 13.98
CA GLY A 28 -3.79 -0.42 15.27
C GLY A 28 -2.52 0.41 15.52
N GLY A 29 -2.37 1.54 14.83
CA GLY A 29 -1.24 2.47 15.00
C GLY A 29 0.04 2.14 14.22
N VAL A 30 0.11 1.03 13.47
CA VAL A 30 1.34 0.59 12.77
C VAL A 30 1.28 0.77 11.25
N SER A 31 0.21 1.39 10.73
CA SER A 31 0.01 1.55 9.28
C SER A 31 1.20 2.21 8.59
N ALA A 32 1.72 3.28 9.18
CA ALA A 32 2.78 4.06 8.60
C ALA A 32 4.10 3.29 8.52
N ASP A 33 4.37 2.44 9.51
CA ASP A 33 5.58 1.62 9.53
C ASP A 33 5.53 0.53 8.46
N ILE A 34 4.38 -0.13 8.29
CA ILE A 34 4.18 -1.16 7.25
C ILE A 34 4.25 -0.55 5.83
N HIS A 35 3.73 0.67 5.65
CA HIS A 35 3.54 1.28 4.33
C HIS A 35 4.56 2.38 3.99
N GLN A 36 5.57 2.61 4.84
CA GLN A 36 6.49 3.75 4.67
C GLN A 36 7.17 3.77 3.29
N TRP A 37 7.54 2.61 2.77
CA TRP A 37 8.17 2.47 1.45
C TRP A 37 7.25 2.99 0.32
N MET A 38 5.96 2.67 0.39
CA MET A 38 4.94 3.06 -0.58
C MET A 38 4.72 4.57 -0.56
N PHE A 39 4.66 5.17 0.63
CA PHE A 39 4.46 6.62 0.77
C PHE A 39 5.61 7.46 0.21
N LYS A 40 6.81 6.89 0.03
CA LYS A 40 7.92 7.58 -0.64
C LYS A 40 7.72 7.68 -2.14
N GLN A 41 6.90 6.82 -2.76
CA GLN A 41 6.78 6.74 -4.21
C GLN A 41 5.69 7.68 -4.74
N LYS A 42 6.02 8.48 -5.75
CA LYS A 42 5.05 9.34 -6.48
C LYS A 42 3.90 8.54 -7.07
N ALA A 43 4.15 7.29 -7.49
CA ALA A 43 3.15 6.40 -8.05
C ALA A 43 1.91 6.25 -7.15
N PHE A 44 2.09 6.08 -5.83
CA PHE A 44 0.97 5.94 -4.90
C PHE A 44 0.15 7.22 -4.79
N TRP A 45 0.80 8.38 -4.66
CA TRP A 45 0.12 9.67 -4.53
C TRP A 45 -0.60 10.08 -5.82
N ASN A 46 0.04 9.85 -6.97
CA ASN A 46 -0.57 10.08 -8.28
C ASN A 46 -1.85 9.25 -8.46
N TYR A 47 -1.85 7.99 -8.01
CA TYR A 47 -3.05 7.14 -8.03
C TYR A 47 -4.18 7.72 -7.18
N LEU A 48 -3.86 8.37 -6.06
CA LEU A 48 -4.84 9.09 -5.23
C LEU A 48 -5.22 10.47 -5.79
N GLY A 49 -4.63 10.91 -6.91
CA GLY A 49 -4.84 12.25 -7.46
C GLY A 49 -4.26 13.37 -6.59
N MET A 50 -3.20 13.08 -5.83
CA MET A 50 -2.57 13.99 -4.88
C MET A 50 -1.08 14.18 -5.20
N ASP A 51 -0.53 15.33 -4.83
CA ASP A 51 0.91 15.54 -4.82
C ASP A 51 1.53 14.85 -3.60
N GLY A 52 2.61 14.10 -3.82
CA GLY A 52 3.36 13.46 -2.74
C GLY A 52 4.45 12.53 -3.25
N GLY A 53 5.21 11.95 -2.32
CA GLY A 53 6.33 11.07 -2.63
C GLY A 53 7.61 11.84 -3.02
N ALA A 54 8.75 11.36 -2.54
CA ALA A 54 10.06 11.93 -2.85
C ALA A 54 10.75 11.20 -4.02
N GLU A 55 10.32 9.98 -4.31
CA GLU A 55 10.97 9.03 -5.21
C GLU A 55 9.99 8.53 -6.27
N ASP A 56 10.51 8.01 -7.38
CA ASP A 56 9.71 7.32 -8.39
C ASP A 56 10.56 6.23 -9.06
N GLY A 57 10.95 5.25 -8.26
CA GLY A 57 11.89 4.20 -8.63
C GLY A 57 11.22 2.87 -8.98
N ALA A 58 11.95 1.77 -8.76
CA ALA A 58 11.46 0.41 -8.98
C ALA A 58 10.17 0.11 -8.19
N ASP A 59 10.09 0.56 -6.94
CA ASP A 59 8.87 0.45 -6.11
C ASP A 59 7.69 1.20 -6.75
N GLY A 60 7.94 2.35 -7.39
CA GLY A 60 6.93 3.09 -8.14
C GLY A 60 6.44 2.34 -9.39
N VAL A 61 7.31 1.58 -10.06
CA VAL A 61 6.92 0.69 -11.16
C VAL A 61 6.02 -0.43 -10.63
N LEU A 62 6.44 -1.08 -9.53
CA LEU A 62 5.66 -2.15 -8.89
C LEU A 62 4.25 -1.68 -8.48
N ILE A 63 4.14 -0.49 -7.89
CA ILE A 63 2.84 0.09 -7.50
C ILE A 63 1.93 0.25 -8.72
N ARG A 64 2.44 0.82 -9.82
CA ARG A 64 1.66 1.00 -11.06
C ARG A 64 1.21 -0.34 -11.63
N GLU A 65 2.11 -1.31 -11.74
CA GLU A 65 1.78 -2.64 -12.26
C GLU A 65 0.73 -3.36 -11.40
N THR A 66 0.80 -3.22 -10.07
CA THR A 66 -0.18 -3.78 -9.14
C THR A 66 -1.55 -3.13 -9.27
N ILE A 67 -1.61 -1.82 -9.54
CA ILE A 67 -2.86 -1.10 -9.77
C ILE A 67 -3.43 -1.44 -11.14
N ASP A 68 -2.63 -1.32 -12.22
CA ASP A 68 -3.05 -1.51 -13.62
C ASP A 68 -3.55 -2.92 -13.92
N ARG A 69 -3.06 -3.93 -13.19
CA ARG A 69 -3.54 -5.33 -13.33
C ARG A 69 -4.88 -5.59 -12.65
N THR A 70 -5.32 -4.68 -11.78
CA THR A 70 -6.64 -4.79 -11.13
C THR A 70 -7.71 -4.48 -12.17
N GLY A 71 -8.78 -5.28 -12.20
CA GLY A 71 -9.89 -5.09 -13.15
C GLY A 71 -10.66 -3.79 -12.92
N ALA A 72 -11.90 -3.70 -13.41
CA ALA A 72 -12.69 -2.49 -13.20
C ALA A 72 -12.98 -2.22 -11.69
N PHE A 73 -12.63 -1.00 -11.21
CA PHE A 73 -12.98 -0.44 -9.90
C PHE A 73 -13.17 1.07 -9.98
#